data_AF-A0A526ZDX3-F1
#
_entry.id   AF-A0A526ZDX3-F1
#
_cell.length_a   1.000
_cell.length_b   1.000
_cell.length_c   1.000
_cell.angle_alpha   90.00
_cell.angle_beta   90.00
_cell.angle_gamma   90.00
#
_symmetry.space_group_name_H-M   'P 1'
#
loop_
_entity.id
_entity.type
_entity.pdbx_description
1 polymer ?
#
loop_
_entity_poly.entity_id
_entity_poly.type
_entity_poly.pdbx_seq_one_letter_code
_entity_poly.pdbx_strand_id
1 'polypeptide(L)'
;MHLVSAFNTKQIGHVDCPGGGQVWVDGNILYIGHMRPPSGTTLVDISDPRNPKKVATIDVPPGWHSHKVRAQDGLMIINHERFGNAGPADFGGGLALYDTTRPAEPRLISKWITGGHGVHRYDYDGRYAYISPTADGYVGNIVMILDLIDPVNPVEIGRWWIPGQWTGGGEEYPWHDYVTPRCHHPLRMGDRLYVSYWHHGLFILDISDISKPKLVSHVNSSPSFPHPTHTCLPIPQPLKGRNIMVVADEDVAKLRASPPAFTWIYDITDETNPLPISTFQVPGLDPDGEPQPPMTGCHQPSERFKGTIIPFAWFAQGLRLVDIADPFVPKEVGHFVPDAPDGAERSSSNDVTVDDRGIVYLIDRVRGVDIIETSVL
;
A
#
# COMPACT_ATOMS: atom_id res chain seq x y z
N MET A 1 19.51 -18.98 12.32
CA MET A 1 18.28 -18.17 12.29
C MET A 1 17.46 -18.58 13.49
N HIS A 2 17.25 -17.65 14.42
CA HIS A 2 16.42 -17.89 15.60
C HIS A 2 15.10 -17.20 15.37
N LEU A 3 14.32 -17.78 14.46
CA LEU A 3 12.97 -17.34 14.11
C LEU A 3 12.16 -17.08 15.39
N VAL A 4 11.71 -15.84 15.57
CA VAL A 4 11.01 -15.41 16.79
C VAL A 4 9.74 -16.24 17.00
N SER A 5 8.90 -16.34 15.97
CA SER A 5 7.69 -17.18 16.02
C SER A 5 7.10 -17.41 14.63
N ALA A 6 6.59 -18.62 14.38
CA ALA A 6 5.81 -18.97 13.19
C ALA A 6 4.83 -20.10 13.49
N PHE A 7 3.65 -20.05 12.86
CA PHE A 7 2.76 -21.21 12.76
C PHE A 7 2.01 -21.17 11.41
N ASN A 8 1.73 -22.34 10.85
CA ASN A 8 1.17 -22.53 9.50
C ASN A 8 1.96 -21.81 8.37
N THR A 9 3.18 -21.40 8.65
CA THR A 9 4.09 -20.72 7.72
C THR A 9 5.48 -21.30 7.86
N LYS A 10 6.27 -21.20 6.79
CA LYS A 10 7.67 -21.60 6.77
C LYS A 10 8.43 -20.73 5.77
N GLN A 11 9.51 -20.12 6.22
CA GLN A 11 10.45 -19.46 5.31
C GLN A 11 11.16 -20.51 4.43
N ILE A 12 11.15 -20.27 3.13
CA ILE A 12 11.81 -21.12 2.13
C ILE A 12 12.93 -20.43 1.38
N GLY A 13 12.97 -19.10 1.42
CA GLY A 13 13.98 -18.28 0.78
C GLY A 13 14.05 -16.88 1.38
N HIS A 14 15.08 -16.14 1.00
CA HIS A 14 15.28 -14.77 1.41
C HIS A 14 16.01 -14.01 0.29
N VAL A 15 15.59 -12.78 0.03
CA VAL A 15 16.30 -11.85 -0.84
C VAL A 15 16.97 -10.81 0.04
N ASP A 16 18.31 -10.83 0.13
CA ASP A 16 19.05 -9.78 0.81
C ASP A 16 19.11 -8.52 -0.06
N CYS A 17 18.39 -7.49 0.37
CA CYS A 17 18.31 -6.18 -0.28
C CYS A 17 18.11 -5.06 0.76
N PRO A 18 18.25 -3.77 0.42
CA PRO A 18 18.15 -2.64 1.37
C PRO A 18 16.79 -2.39 2.06
N GLY A 19 15.86 -3.35 2.04
CA GLY A 19 14.49 -3.21 2.51
C GLY A 19 13.63 -2.35 1.58
N GLY A 20 12.35 -2.18 1.85
CA GLY A 20 11.49 -1.46 0.91
C GLY A 20 10.09 -1.11 1.38
N GLY A 21 9.40 -0.38 0.50
CA GLY A 21 8.06 0.17 0.71
C GLY A 21 6.94 -0.63 0.05
N GLN A 22 7.27 -1.49 -0.92
CA GLN A 22 6.31 -2.35 -1.62
C GLN A 22 7.01 -3.54 -2.29
N VAL A 23 6.31 -4.66 -2.39
CA VAL A 23 6.67 -5.80 -3.21
C VAL A 23 5.53 -6.20 -4.13
N TRP A 24 5.88 -6.63 -5.34
CA TRP A 24 4.92 -7.10 -6.33
C TRP A 24 5.49 -8.27 -7.12
N VAL A 25 4.66 -9.22 -7.54
CA VAL A 25 5.08 -10.34 -8.38
C VAL A 25 4.32 -10.31 -9.71
N ASP A 26 5.03 -10.43 -10.82
CA ASP A 26 4.46 -10.71 -12.14
C ASP A 26 5.19 -11.91 -12.75
N GLY A 27 4.44 -13.00 -13.01
CA GLY A 27 5.01 -14.29 -13.38
C GLY A 27 6.10 -14.77 -12.41
N ASN A 28 7.32 -14.92 -12.92
CA ASN A 28 8.49 -15.37 -12.15
C ASN A 28 9.39 -14.22 -11.68
N ILE A 29 8.93 -12.98 -11.74
CA ILE A 29 9.71 -11.81 -11.32
C ILE A 29 9.09 -11.18 -10.10
N LEU A 30 9.89 -11.05 -9.05
CA LEU A 30 9.61 -10.23 -7.89
C LEU A 30 10.19 -8.83 -8.11
N TYR A 31 9.35 -7.83 -7.94
CA TYR A 31 9.65 -6.41 -8.03
C TYR A 31 9.64 -5.82 -6.62
N ILE A 32 10.68 -5.05 -6.29
CA ILE A 32 10.90 -4.52 -4.95
C ILE A 32 11.10 -3.01 -5.03
N GLY A 33 10.18 -2.21 -4.49
CA GLY A 33 10.32 -0.76 -4.39
C GLY A 33 11.03 -0.36 -3.11
N HIS A 34 12.15 0.35 -3.19
CA HIS A 34 13.02 0.68 -2.05
C HIS A 34 12.72 2.06 -1.44
N MET A 35 12.93 2.18 -0.13
CA MET A 35 12.61 3.40 0.63
C MET A 35 13.66 4.51 0.52
N ARG A 36 14.90 4.18 0.13
CA ARG A 36 16.05 5.09 0.27
C ARG A 36 16.99 5.04 -0.94
N PRO A 37 17.45 6.20 -1.43
CA PRO A 37 18.47 6.28 -2.46
C PRO A 37 19.81 5.70 -1.95
N PRO A 38 20.67 5.18 -2.85
CA PRO A 38 20.49 5.18 -4.30
C PRO A 38 19.49 4.13 -4.79
N SER A 39 19.12 3.15 -3.98
CA SER A 39 18.23 2.06 -4.41
C SER A 39 16.81 2.57 -4.68
N GLY A 40 16.36 2.44 -5.93
CA GLY A 40 15.00 2.76 -6.35
C GLY A 40 14.15 1.50 -6.42
N THR A 41 14.49 0.58 -7.32
CA THR A 41 13.73 -0.66 -7.53
C THR A 41 14.67 -1.82 -7.86
N THR A 42 14.43 -3.00 -7.28
CA THR A 42 15.15 -4.23 -7.61
C THR A 42 14.21 -5.23 -8.26
N LEU A 43 14.67 -5.90 -9.33
CA LEU A 43 13.98 -7.01 -9.96
C LEU A 43 14.73 -8.30 -9.64
N VAL A 44 13.99 -9.35 -9.30
CA VAL A 44 14.52 -10.63 -8.84
C VAL A 44 13.79 -11.77 -9.53
N ASP A 45 14.53 -12.66 -10.17
CA ASP A 45 14.01 -13.94 -10.67
C ASP A 45 13.73 -14.89 -9.51
N ILE A 46 12.47 -15.30 -9.39
CA ILE A 46 11.92 -16.19 -8.37
C ILE A 46 11.34 -17.47 -9.00
N SER A 47 11.84 -17.86 -10.18
CA SER A 47 11.52 -19.15 -10.82
C SER A 47 11.83 -20.31 -9.85
N ASP A 48 12.95 -20.22 -9.13
CA ASP A 48 13.21 -21.01 -7.93
C ASP A 48 13.13 -20.10 -6.68
N PRO A 49 12.01 -20.11 -5.93
CA PRO A 49 11.83 -19.25 -4.77
C PRO A 49 12.79 -19.58 -3.61
N ARG A 50 13.46 -20.74 -3.64
CA ARG A 50 14.49 -21.12 -2.65
C ARG A 50 15.88 -20.59 -3.00
N ASN A 51 16.06 -20.14 -4.24
CA ASN A 51 17.31 -19.59 -4.75
C ASN A 51 17.04 -18.36 -5.63
N PRO A 52 16.46 -17.29 -5.06
CA PRO A 52 16.11 -16.09 -5.80
C PRO A 52 17.36 -15.39 -6.35
N LYS A 53 17.27 -14.84 -7.57
CA LYS A 53 18.41 -14.20 -8.24
C LYS A 53 18.07 -12.79 -8.65
N LYS A 54 18.80 -11.81 -8.12
CA LYS A 54 18.69 -10.42 -8.57
C LYS A 54 19.08 -10.32 -10.05
N VAL A 55 18.21 -9.72 -10.87
CA VAL A 55 18.42 -9.57 -12.32
C VAL A 55 18.64 -8.13 -12.76
N ALA A 56 18.06 -7.15 -12.06
CA ALA A 56 18.27 -5.73 -12.37
C ALA A 56 18.05 -4.84 -11.13
N THR A 57 18.60 -3.62 -11.20
CA THR A 57 18.35 -2.55 -10.24
C THR A 57 18.17 -1.23 -10.98
N ILE A 58 17.25 -0.41 -10.51
CA ILE A 58 17.01 0.95 -10.98
C ILE A 58 17.28 1.88 -9.81
N ASP A 59 18.19 2.83 -10.00
CA ASP A 59 18.57 3.77 -8.96
C ASP A 59 17.71 5.04 -9.01
N VAL A 60 17.66 5.73 -7.87
CA VAL A 60 17.06 7.05 -7.70
C VAL A 60 18.08 8.01 -7.08
N PRO A 61 18.07 9.29 -7.47
CA PRO A 61 19.01 10.26 -6.91
C PRO A 61 18.69 10.59 -5.44
N PRO A 62 19.67 11.13 -4.68
CA PRO A 62 19.43 11.64 -3.34
C PRO A 62 18.22 12.58 -3.26
N GLY A 63 17.41 12.46 -2.21
CA GLY A 63 16.18 13.25 -2.02
C GLY A 63 14.91 12.64 -2.67
N TRP A 64 15.06 11.57 -3.44
CA TRP A 64 13.96 10.88 -4.12
C TRP A 64 13.91 9.40 -3.76
N HIS A 65 12.72 8.84 -3.69
CA HIS A 65 12.52 7.39 -3.54
C HIS A 65 11.52 6.85 -4.54
N SER A 66 11.68 5.56 -4.84
CA SER A 66 10.81 4.76 -5.72
C SER A 66 10.26 3.55 -4.98
N HIS A 67 9.63 3.85 -3.85
CA HIS A 67 9.19 2.87 -2.86
C HIS A 67 7.89 2.12 -3.19
N LYS A 68 7.25 2.43 -4.32
CA LYS A 68 6.05 1.75 -4.83
C LYS A 68 6.30 1.22 -6.23
N VAL A 69 5.96 -0.05 -6.44
CA VAL A 69 6.11 -0.76 -7.70
C VAL A 69 4.89 -1.65 -7.94
N ARG A 70 4.39 -1.63 -9.19
CA ARG A 70 3.49 -2.64 -9.72
C ARG A 70 3.96 -3.05 -11.11
N ALA A 71 3.67 -4.28 -11.48
CA ALA A 71 3.97 -4.77 -12.82
C ALA A 71 2.86 -5.69 -13.32
N GLN A 72 2.58 -5.63 -14.61
CA GLN A 72 1.67 -6.56 -15.27
C GLN A 72 2.07 -6.68 -16.74
N ASP A 73 2.14 -7.91 -17.23
CA ASP A 73 2.34 -8.23 -18.65
C ASP A 73 3.58 -7.53 -19.25
N GLY A 74 4.65 -7.42 -18.46
CA GLY A 74 5.89 -6.77 -18.85
C GLY A 74 5.90 -5.24 -18.77
N LEU A 75 4.81 -4.58 -18.37
CA LEU A 75 4.82 -3.16 -18.01
C LEU A 75 5.03 -3.01 -16.51
N MET A 76 6.13 -2.37 -16.10
CA MET A 76 6.38 -1.98 -14.72
C MET A 76 6.13 -0.49 -14.54
N ILE A 77 5.42 -0.13 -13.47
CA ILE A 77 5.18 1.24 -13.04
C ILE A 77 5.90 1.41 -11.71
N ILE A 78 6.61 2.53 -11.55
CA ILE A 78 7.23 2.92 -10.27
C ILE A 78 6.92 4.37 -9.92
N ASN A 79 6.75 4.66 -8.63
CA ASN A 79 6.57 6.04 -8.19
C ASN A 79 7.90 6.78 -8.12
N HIS A 80 7.86 8.09 -8.28
CA HIS A 80 8.93 8.97 -7.86
C HIS A 80 8.32 10.02 -6.93
N GLU A 81 8.72 9.96 -5.66
CA GLU A 81 8.30 10.90 -4.64
C GLU A 81 9.51 11.50 -3.94
N ARG A 82 9.43 12.79 -3.70
CA ARG A 82 10.45 13.56 -3.00
C ARG A 82 10.22 13.42 -1.50
N PHE A 83 11.19 12.83 -0.81
CA PHE A 83 11.20 12.82 0.65
C PHE A 83 12.14 13.90 1.17
N GLY A 84 11.57 14.87 1.86
CA GLY A 84 12.30 16.06 2.34
C GLY A 84 12.57 17.10 1.23
N ASN A 85 13.51 18.00 1.51
CA ASN A 85 13.75 19.19 0.69
C ASN A 85 15.03 19.11 -0.16
N ALA A 86 15.74 17.99 -0.12
CA ALA A 86 16.95 17.77 -0.91
C ALA A 86 16.62 17.18 -2.30
N GLY A 87 17.62 17.12 -3.17
CA GLY A 87 17.55 16.41 -4.45
C GLY A 87 17.40 17.30 -5.69
N PRO A 88 17.80 16.77 -6.85
CA PRO A 88 17.72 17.47 -8.14
C PRO A 88 16.28 17.78 -8.51
N ALA A 89 15.96 19.04 -8.77
CA ALA A 89 14.61 19.48 -9.12
C ALA A 89 14.17 18.97 -10.50
N ASP A 90 15.12 18.84 -11.43
CA ASP A 90 14.94 18.33 -12.80
C ASP A 90 14.61 16.83 -12.84
N PHE A 91 14.84 16.08 -11.75
CA PHE A 91 14.35 14.71 -11.68
C PHE A 91 12.82 14.68 -11.74
N GLY A 92 12.13 15.53 -10.98
CA GLY A 92 10.66 15.65 -10.98
C GLY A 92 9.92 14.46 -10.34
N GLY A 93 8.81 14.74 -9.66
CA GLY A 93 7.94 13.73 -9.04
C GLY A 93 6.89 13.21 -10.03
N GLY A 94 6.42 11.99 -9.83
CA GLY A 94 5.40 11.40 -10.72
C GLY A 94 5.52 9.87 -10.82
N LEU A 95 5.31 9.33 -12.02
CA LEU A 95 5.44 7.91 -12.33
C LEU A 95 6.45 7.70 -13.46
N ALA A 96 7.28 6.66 -13.33
CA ALA A 96 8.08 6.17 -14.44
C ALA A 96 7.57 4.79 -14.88
N LEU A 97 7.41 4.63 -16.20
CA LEU A 97 6.90 3.42 -16.83
C LEU A 97 8.06 2.73 -17.55
N TYR A 98 8.24 1.45 -17.29
CA TYR A 98 9.31 0.63 -17.83
C TYR A 98 8.77 -0.58 -18.57
N ASP A 99 9.38 -0.89 -19.71
CA ASP A 99 9.29 -2.17 -20.36
C ASP A 99 10.22 -3.15 -19.64
N THR A 100 9.64 -4.21 -19.12
CA THR A 100 10.28 -5.29 -18.37
C THR A 100 10.01 -6.66 -18.98
N THR A 101 9.60 -6.71 -20.26
CA THR A 101 9.49 -7.96 -21.03
C THR A 101 10.81 -8.75 -21.05
N ARG A 102 11.94 -8.04 -20.91
CA ARG A 102 13.24 -8.60 -20.53
C ARG A 102 13.64 -8.05 -19.14
N PRO A 103 13.36 -8.76 -18.05
CA PRO A 103 13.55 -8.26 -16.68
C PRO A 103 15.00 -7.90 -16.31
N ALA A 104 15.99 -8.49 -16.98
CA ALA A 104 17.40 -8.16 -16.80
C ALA A 104 17.81 -6.84 -17.50
N GLU A 105 16.96 -6.31 -18.38
CA GLU A 105 17.20 -5.10 -19.18
C GLU A 105 15.97 -4.17 -19.12
N PRO A 106 15.55 -3.69 -17.93
CA PRO A 106 14.40 -2.80 -17.83
C PRO A 106 14.65 -1.51 -18.60
N ARG A 107 13.72 -1.15 -19.50
CA ARG A 107 13.85 0.00 -20.39
C ARG A 107 12.78 1.04 -20.08
N LEU A 108 13.20 2.25 -19.73
CA LEU A 108 12.29 3.37 -19.53
C LEU A 108 11.49 3.62 -20.84
N ILE A 109 10.17 3.66 -20.72
CA ILE A 109 9.25 4.03 -21.79
C ILE A 109 8.98 5.53 -21.72
N SER A 110 8.53 5.99 -20.56
CA SER A 110 8.18 7.39 -20.31
C SER A 110 8.25 7.71 -18.82
N LYS A 111 8.26 9.01 -18.51
CA LYS A 111 8.06 9.52 -17.17
C LYS A 111 6.95 10.56 -17.21
N TRP A 112 5.85 10.27 -16.54
CA TRP A 112 4.79 11.25 -16.29
C TRP A 112 5.17 12.06 -15.05
N ILE A 113 5.14 13.39 -15.16
CA ILE A 113 5.56 14.32 -14.10
C ILE A 113 4.34 15.07 -13.58
N THR A 114 4.24 15.17 -12.25
CA THR A 114 3.23 15.98 -11.55
C THR A 114 3.86 17.16 -10.83
N GLY A 115 3.04 18.14 -10.45
CA GLY A 115 3.44 19.24 -9.59
C GLY A 115 3.79 18.77 -8.17
N GLY A 116 4.74 19.45 -7.51
CA GLY A 116 5.08 19.19 -6.11
C GLY A 116 6.01 17.99 -5.87
N HIS A 117 5.65 17.15 -4.91
CA HIS A 117 6.49 16.06 -4.39
C HIS A 117 6.43 14.78 -5.22
N GLY A 118 5.35 14.52 -5.96
CA GLY A 118 5.20 13.31 -6.78
C GLY A 118 4.01 12.45 -6.38
N VAL A 119 4.05 11.17 -6.74
CA VAL A 119 3.01 10.18 -6.43
C VAL A 119 3.39 9.38 -5.20
N HIS A 120 2.52 9.32 -4.19
CA HIS A 120 2.80 8.55 -2.98
C HIS A 120 2.46 7.07 -3.10
N ARG A 121 1.26 6.77 -3.61
CA ARG A 121 0.76 5.40 -3.82
C ARG A 121 -0.15 5.35 -5.04
N TYR A 122 -0.41 4.14 -5.52
CA TYR A 122 -1.31 3.93 -6.62
C TYR A 122 -1.78 2.48 -6.72
N ASP A 123 -2.87 2.30 -7.46
CA ASP A 123 -3.36 1.04 -8.02
C ASP A 123 -3.26 1.06 -9.56
N TYR A 124 -3.22 -0.11 -10.19
CA TYR A 124 -3.16 -0.27 -11.64
C TYR A 124 -3.95 -1.52 -12.07
N ASP A 125 -4.89 -1.34 -13.00
CA ASP A 125 -5.82 -2.40 -13.42
C ASP A 125 -5.53 -3.00 -14.80
N GLY A 126 -4.33 -2.74 -15.35
CA GLY A 126 -3.94 -3.15 -16.70
C GLY A 126 -4.22 -2.09 -17.78
N ARG A 127 -4.96 -1.02 -17.46
CA ARG A 127 -5.10 0.15 -18.35
C ARG A 127 -4.98 1.47 -17.62
N TYR A 128 -5.67 1.63 -16.51
CA TYR A 128 -5.73 2.88 -15.77
C TYR A 128 -4.89 2.78 -14.49
N ALA A 129 -4.17 3.85 -14.18
CA ALA A 129 -3.52 4.01 -12.89
C ALA A 129 -4.33 4.97 -12.02
N TYR A 130 -4.68 4.54 -10.81
CA TYR A 130 -5.36 5.32 -9.78
C TYR A 130 -4.31 5.77 -8.80
N ILE A 131 -3.96 7.04 -8.81
CA ILE A 131 -2.75 7.54 -8.18
C ILE A 131 -3.07 8.59 -7.11
N SER A 132 -2.18 8.73 -6.13
CA SER A 132 -2.21 9.79 -5.12
C SER A 132 -1.08 10.82 -5.30
N PRO A 133 -1.12 11.68 -6.33
CA PRO A 133 -0.11 12.71 -6.56
C PRO A 133 -0.34 13.94 -5.68
N THR A 134 0.73 14.69 -5.41
CA THR A 134 0.62 16.15 -5.25
C THR A 134 0.36 16.78 -6.62
N ALA A 135 -0.35 17.91 -6.66
CA ALA A 135 -0.66 18.60 -7.92
C ALA A 135 -0.65 20.12 -7.73
N ASP A 136 -0.33 20.86 -8.79
CA ASP A 136 -0.31 22.32 -8.76
C ASP A 136 -1.68 22.90 -8.41
N GLY A 137 -1.72 23.86 -7.50
CA GLY A 137 -2.96 24.46 -7.00
C GLY A 137 -3.72 23.62 -5.98
N TYR A 138 -3.18 22.47 -5.56
CA TYR A 138 -3.77 21.63 -4.52
C TYR A 138 -2.90 21.56 -3.25
N VAL A 139 -3.56 21.49 -2.10
CA VAL A 139 -2.93 21.21 -0.82
C VAL A 139 -2.94 19.71 -0.55
N GLY A 140 -1.74 19.14 -0.41
CA GLY A 140 -1.54 17.71 -0.16
C GLY A 140 -1.79 16.82 -1.38
N ASN A 141 -1.97 15.53 -1.13
CA ASN A 141 -2.23 14.54 -2.18
C ASN A 141 -3.73 14.46 -2.48
N ILE A 142 -4.09 14.25 -3.74
CA ILE A 142 -5.47 14.08 -4.24
C ILE A 142 -5.62 12.75 -4.98
N VAL A 143 -6.84 12.37 -5.34
CA VAL A 143 -7.08 11.26 -6.28
C VAL A 143 -6.89 11.77 -7.70
N MET A 144 -6.15 11.03 -8.51
CA MET A 144 -6.04 11.26 -9.96
C MET A 144 -6.05 9.93 -10.71
N ILE A 145 -6.61 9.91 -11.91
CA ILE A 145 -6.73 8.73 -12.76
C ILE A 145 -6.00 9.01 -14.07
N LEU A 146 -5.03 8.17 -14.41
CA LEU A 146 -4.30 8.22 -15.67
C LEU A 146 -4.75 7.07 -16.58
N ASP A 147 -5.03 7.34 -17.86
CA ASP A 147 -5.12 6.32 -18.90
C ASP A 147 -3.71 6.01 -19.43
N LEU A 148 -3.31 4.74 -19.31
CA LEU A 148 -2.02 4.23 -19.76
C LEU A 148 -2.15 3.35 -21.01
N ILE A 149 -3.25 3.46 -21.76
CA ILE A 149 -3.42 2.76 -23.04
C ILE A 149 -2.26 3.03 -24.02
N ASP A 150 -1.71 4.25 -23.98
CA ASP A 150 -0.42 4.59 -24.57
C ASP A 150 0.59 4.90 -23.44
N PRO A 151 1.42 3.94 -23.02
CA PRO A 151 2.37 4.15 -21.94
C PRO A 151 3.49 5.12 -22.32
N VAL A 152 3.65 5.51 -23.59
CA VAL A 152 4.57 6.57 -24.00
C VAL A 152 4.02 7.95 -23.63
N ASN A 153 2.69 8.09 -23.61
CA ASN A 153 2.00 9.35 -23.32
C ASN A 153 0.87 9.13 -22.31
N PRO A 154 1.16 8.89 -21.01
CA PRO A 154 0.14 8.82 -19.97
C PRO A 154 -0.73 10.10 -19.94
N VAL A 155 -2.05 9.93 -19.95
CA VAL A 155 -3.00 11.06 -19.96
C VAL A 155 -3.86 11.04 -18.71
N GLU A 156 -3.98 12.17 -18.05
CA GLU A 156 -4.97 12.33 -16.99
C GLU A 156 -6.39 12.41 -17.56
N ILE A 157 -7.28 11.59 -17.03
CA ILE A 157 -8.69 11.52 -17.47
C ILE A 157 -9.68 11.95 -16.39
N GLY A 158 -9.28 11.95 -15.13
CA GLY A 158 -10.16 12.28 -14.01
C GLY A 158 -9.37 12.55 -12.72
N ARG A 159 -9.99 13.31 -11.81
CA ARG A 159 -9.43 13.59 -10.49
C ARG A 159 -10.54 13.86 -9.49
N TRP A 160 -10.22 13.75 -8.21
CA TRP A 160 -11.14 14.05 -7.11
C TRP A 160 -10.36 14.46 -5.84
N TRP A 161 -10.94 15.31 -5.01
CA TRP A 161 -10.34 15.83 -3.78
C TRP A 161 -11.42 16.12 -2.73
N ILE A 162 -11.02 16.24 -1.46
CA ILE A 162 -11.93 16.68 -0.39
C ILE A 162 -12.02 18.22 -0.36
N PRO A 163 -13.13 18.81 0.10
CA PRO A 163 -13.30 20.27 0.13
C PRO A 163 -12.13 21.00 0.79
N GLY A 164 -11.70 22.08 0.16
CA GLY A 164 -10.62 22.96 0.61
C GLY A 164 -9.24 22.57 0.08
N GLN A 165 -9.06 21.41 -0.54
CA GLN A 165 -7.77 21.06 -1.13
C GLN A 165 -7.46 21.92 -2.37
N TRP A 166 -8.44 22.42 -3.13
CA TRP A 166 -8.21 23.15 -4.39
C TRP A 166 -8.10 24.67 -4.18
N THR A 167 -7.08 25.09 -3.44
CA THR A 167 -6.82 26.50 -3.13
C THR A 167 -6.47 27.33 -4.37
N GLY A 168 -5.85 26.72 -5.39
CA GLY A 168 -5.58 27.36 -6.68
C GLY A 168 -6.84 27.68 -7.49
N GLY A 169 -7.95 27.00 -7.19
CA GLY A 169 -9.29 27.31 -7.72
C GLY A 169 -10.09 28.29 -6.87
N GLY A 170 -9.52 28.76 -5.75
CA GLY A 170 -10.16 29.70 -4.82
C GLY A 170 -11.01 29.05 -3.73
N GLU A 171 -10.91 27.73 -3.49
CA GLU A 171 -11.52 27.12 -2.30
C GLU A 171 -10.91 27.69 -1.01
N GLU A 172 -11.76 27.97 -0.03
CA GLU A 172 -11.31 28.23 1.34
C GLU A 172 -10.71 26.94 1.93
N TYR A 173 -9.60 27.04 2.66
CA TYR A 173 -8.94 25.89 3.28
C TYR A 173 -9.42 25.72 4.74
N PRO A 174 -10.31 24.76 5.06
CA PRO A 174 -10.90 24.65 6.40
C PRO A 174 -10.03 23.86 7.39
N TRP A 175 -8.89 23.32 6.95
CA TRP A 175 -8.09 22.36 7.72
C TRP A 175 -6.89 22.99 8.45
N HIS A 176 -6.96 24.28 8.79
CA HIS A 176 -5.87 25.00 9.45
C HIS A 176 -5.52 24.43 10.84
N ASP A 177 -6.53 23.99 11.59
CA ASP A 177 -6.38 23.46 12.95
C ASP A 177 -6.38 21.92 13.00
N TYR A 178 -6.16 21.28 11.86
CA TYR A 178 -6.09 19.82 11.74
C TYR A 178 -4.95 19.39 10.82
N VAL A 179 -4.72 18.09 10.73
CA VAL A 179 -3.67 17.56 9.85
C VAL A 179 -3.99 17.84 8.38
N THR A 180 -2.96 18.20 7.60
CA THR A 180 -3.09 18.45 6.17
C THR A 180 -3.71 17.24 5.45
N PRO A 181 -4.77 17.42 4.66
CA PRO A 181 -5.36 16.33 3.88
C PRO A 181 -4.33 15.64 2.99
N ARG A 182 -4.32 14.32 3.04
CA ARG A 182 -3.41 13.50 2.23
C ARG A 182 -4.14 12.26 1.73
N CYS A 183 -4.58 12.31 0.47
CA CYS A 183 -4.96 11.09 -0.25
C CYS A 183 -3.80 10.11 -0.17
N HIS A 184 -4.05 8.95 0.39
CA HIS A 184 -3.02 7.94 0.57
C HIS A 184 -3.16 6.86 -0.50
N HIS A 185 -4.29 6.15 -0.58
CA HIS A 185 -4.47 5.04 -1.53
C HIS A 185 -5.85 5.01 -2.16
N PRO A 186 -5.99 5.22 -3.48
CA PRO A 186 -7.21 4.90 -4.23
C PRO A 186 -7.14 3.48 -4.81
N LEU A 187 -7.98 2.57 -4.31
CA LEU A 187 -8.10 1.18 -4.79
C LEU A 187 -9.35 0.97 -5.63
N ARG A 188 -9.23 0.32 -6.79
CA ARG A 188 -10.39 0.07 -7.67
C ARG A 188 -11.02 -1.29 -7.43
N MET A 189 -12.35 -1.34 -7.40
CA MET A 189 -13.12 -2.57 -7.64
C MET A 189 -14.37 -2.24 -8.44
N GLY A 190 -14.46 -2.75 -9.67
CA GLY A 190 -15.56 -2.42 -10.59
C GLY A 190 -15.65 -0.92 -10.88
N ASP A 191 -16.83 -0.34 -10.69
CA ASP A 191 -17.11 1.09 -10.88
C ASP A 191 -16.99 1.90 -9.57
N ARG A 192 -16.13 1.45 -8.67
CA ARG A 192 -15.82 2.13 -7.40
C ARG A 192 -14.34 2.36 -7.21
N LEU A 193 -14.02 3.48 -6.55
CA LEU A 193 -12.75 3.67 -5.86
C LEU A 193 -12.98 3.71 -4.35
N TYR A 194 -12.22 2.91 -3.63
CA TYR A 194 -12.16 2.88 -2.17
C TYR A 194 -10.88 3.62 -1.77
N VAL A 195 -11.05 4.82 -1.24
CA VAL A 195 -9.97 5.79 -1.09
C VAL A 195 -9.69 6.03 0.38
N SER A 196 -8.44 5.84 0.78
CA SER A 196 -7.97 6.22 2.12
C SER A 196 -7.35 7.61 2.09
N TYR A 197 -7.70 8.43 3.07
CA TYR A 197 -6.97 9.66 3.39
C TYR A 197 -6.43 9.57 4.81
N TRP A 198 -5.14 9.84 4.98
CA TRP A 198 -4.53 9.91 6.30
C TRP A 198 -5.27 10.91 7.18
N HIS A 199 -5.84 10.41 8.29
CA HIS A 199 -6.62 11.12 9.29
C HIS A 199 -7.91 11.83 8.82
N HIS A 200 -8.21 11.82 7.53
CA HIS A 200 -9.48 12.31 7.00
C HIS A 200 -10.45 11.17 6.70
N GLY A 201 -10.06 9.91 6.89
CA GLY A 201 -10.96 8.76 6.84
C GLY A 201 -10.96 8.03 5.51
N LEU A 202 -12.00 7.22 5.31
CA LEU A 202 -12.26 6.47 4.08
C LEU A 202 -13.34 7.14 3.24
N PHE A 203 -13.22 7.03 1.93
CA PHE A 203 -14.19 7.53 0.95
C PHE A 203 -14.52 6.44 -0.06
N ILE A 204 -15.79 6.30 -0.39
CA ILE A 204 -16.24 5.48 -1.52
C ILE A 204 -16.63 6.43 -2.64
N LEU A 205 -15.99 6.30 -3.80
CA LEU A 205 -16.28 7.08 -4.99
C LEU A 205 -16.90 6.22 -6.08
N ASP A 206 -17.94 6.73 -6.74
CA ASP A 206 -18.49 6.18 -7.97
C ASP A 206 -17.66 6.68 -9.17
N ILE A 207 -17.15 5.73 -9.96
CA ILE A 207 -16.39 5.98 -11.20
C ILE A 207 -17.03 5.32 -12.42
N SER A 208 -18.35 5.12 -12.42
CA SER A 208 -19.10 4.64 -13.60
C SER A 208 -18.86 5.53 -14.84
N ASP A 209 -18.68 6.84 -14.62
CA ASP A 209 -17.95 7.72 -15.54
C ASP A 209 -16.55 7.94 -14.95
N ILE A 210 -15.55 7.21 -15.46
CA ILE A 210 -14.18 7.23 -14.92
C ILE A 210 -13.54 8.63 -14.98
N SER A 211 -14.03 9.51 -15.86
CA SER A 211 -13.54 10.89 -15.96
C SER A 211 -14.05 11.81 -14.86
N LYS A 212 -15.09 11.38 -14.12
CA LYS A 212 -15.79 12.20 -13.12
C LYS A 212 -16.08 11.39 -11.86
N PRO A 213 -15.07 11.07 -11.04
CA PRO A 213 -15.31 10.42 -9.76
C PRO A 213 -16.26 11.24 -8.89
N LYS A 214 -17.24 10.58 -8.26
CA LYS A 214 -18.26 11.23 -7.41
C LYS A 214 -18.29 10.58 -6.04
N LEU A 215 -18.40 11.39 -5.00
CA LEU A 215 -18.55 10.89 -3.64
C LEU A 215 -19.86 10.11 -3.48
N VAL A 216 -19.78 8.89 -2.97
CA VAL A 216 -20.92 8.08 -2.50
C VAL A 216 -21.06 8.25 -1.00
N SER A 217 -19.99 8.00 -0.25
CA SER A 217 -19.99 8.08 1.21
C SER A 217 -18.58 8.32 1.76
N HIS A 218 -18.55 8.76 3.03
CA HIS A 218 -17.35 9.09 3.78
C HIS A 218 -17.53 8.68 5.23
N VAL A 219 -16.52 8.06 5.81
CA VAL A 219 -16.46 7.75 7.25
C VAL A 219 -15.09 8.14 7.77
N ASN A 220 -15.03 8.90 8.88
CA ASN A 220 -13.77 9.24 9.52
C ASN A 220 -13.71 8.75 10.97
N SER A 221 -12.95 7.69 11.20
CA SER A 221 -12.66 7.16 12.53
C SER A 221 -11.54 7.93 13.25
N SER A 222 -10.72 8.69 12.53
CA SER A 222 -9.45 9.23 13.04
C SER A 222 -9.55 10.21 14.22
N PRO A 223 -10.61 11.02 14.38
CA PRO A 223 -10.80 11.80 15.60
C PRO A 223 -10.82 10.92 16.86
N SER A 224 -11.48 9.76 16.80
CA SER A 224 -11.59 8.80 17.90
C SER A 224 -10.40 7.83 17.96
N PHE A 225 -9.92 7.37 16.81
CA PHE A 225 -8.81 6.42 16.66
C PHE A 225 -7.66 7.12 15.93
N PRO A 226 -6.64 7.65 16.63
CA PRO A 226 -5.75 8.70 16.11
C PRO A 226 -4.69 8.23 15.11
N HIS A 227 -4.96 7.14 14.39
CA HIS A 227 -4.12 6.56 13.35
C HIS A 227 -4.55 7.04 11.97
N PRO A 228 -3.63 7.15 11.00
CA PRO A 228 -3.97 7.40 9.62
C PRO A 228 -4.74 6.22 9.00
N THR A 229 -5.91 6.49 8.42
CA THR A 229 -6.57 5.54 7.51
C THR A 229 -5.68 5.30 6.29
N HIS A 230 -5.21 4.07 6.12
CA HIS A 230 -4.11 3.76 5.22
C HIS A 230 -4.54 2.94 4.00
N THR A 231 -5.26 1.83 4.16
CA THR A 231 -5.71 1.02 3.01
C THR A 231 -7.16 0.62 3.18
N CYS A 232 -7.99 0.90 2.17
CA CYS A 232 -9.39 0.51 2.10
C CYS A 232 -9.53 -0.60 1.07
N LEU A 233 -9.39 -1.86 1.50
CA LEU A 233 -9.38 -3.04 0.64
C LEU A 233 -10.79 -3.65 0.55
N PRO A 234 -11.53 -3.46 -0.57
CA PRO A 234 -12.80 -4.14 -0.76
C PRO A 234 -12.59 -5.64 -0.98
N ILE A 235 -13.52 -6.46 -0.50
CA ILE A 235 -13.49 -7.91 -0.69
C ILE A 235 -14.29 -8.28 -1.93
N PRO A 236 -13.69 -8.97 -2.93
CA PRO A 236 -14.34 -9.23 -4.22
C PRO A 236 -15.62 -10.06 -4.14
N GLN A 237 -15.70 -10.96 -3.16
CA GLN A 237 -16.84 -11.84 -2.96
C GLN A 237 -17.67 -11.45 -1.72
N PRO A 238 -19.00 -11.64 -1.76
CA PRO A 238 -19.82 -11.47 -0.57
C PRO A 238 -19.43 -12.47 0.52
N LEU A 239 -19.36 -12.00 1.76
CA LEU A 239 -19.12 -12.84 2.94
C LEU A 239 -20.37 -12.82 3.81
N LYS A 240 -20.93 -14.00 4.08
CA LYS A 240 -22.24 -14.14 4.75
C LYS A 240 -23.35 -13.28 4.12
N GLY A 241 -23.33 -13.14 2.79
CA GLY A 241 -24.31 -12.37 2.03
C GLY A 241 -24.13 -10.85 2.10
N ARG A 242 -22.97 -10.36 2.54
CA ARG A 242 -22.66 -8.93 2.67
C ARG A 242 -21.45 -8.55 1.82
N ASN A 243 -21.44 -7.34 1.30
CA ASN A 243 -20.24 -6.76 0.71
C ASN A 243 -19.36 -6.23 1.84
N ILE A 244 -18.10 -6.67 1.88
CA ILE A 244 -17.18 -6.36 2.97
C ILE A 244 -16.02 -5.52 2.46
N MET A 245 -15.55 -4.60 3.31
CA MET A 245 -14.30 -3.88 3.10
C MET A 245 -13.44 -3.98 4.35
N VAL A 246 -12.15 -4.24 4.17
CA VAL A 246 -11.16 -4.27 5.22
C VAL A 246 -10.40 -2.95 5.20
N VAL A 247 -10.36 -2.25 6.32
CA VAL A 247 -9.69 -0.94 6.42
C VAL A 247 -8.53 -1.07 7.39
N ALA A 248 -7.31 -0.95 6.89
CA ALA A 248 -6.11 -0.91 7.71
C ALA A 248 -5.81 0.54 8.09
N ASP A 249 -5.75 0.81 9.39
CA ASP A 249 -5.11 2.01 9.90
C ASP A 249 -3.61 1.71 10.08
N GLU A 250 -2.75 2.64 9.67
CA GLU A 250 -1.30 2.46 9.78
C GLU A 250 -0.80 2.90 11.15
N ASP A 251 0.07 2.12 11.78
CA ASP A 251 0.66 2.46 13.08
C ASP A 251 1.78 3.51 13.00
N VAL A 252 1.53 4.64 12.32
CA VAL A 252 2.47 5.76 12.20
C VAL A 252 1.75 7.09 12.44
N ALA A 253 2.51 8.18 12.59
CA ALA A 253 1.98 9.55 12.63
C ALA A 253 0.76 9.75 13.57
N LYS A 254 0.77 9.10 14.74
CA LYS A 254 -0.35 9.15 15.69
C LYS A 254 -0.64 10.60 16.13
N LEU A 255 -1.90 11.01 16.14
CA LEU A 255 -2.30 12.35 16.58
C LEU A 255 -2.06 12.59 18.08
N ARG A 256 -1.94 11.52 18.86
CA ARG A 256 -1.66 11.51 20.31
C ARG A 256 -1.06 10.16 20.70
N ALA A 257 -0.46 10.09 21.88
CA ALA A 257 -0.01 8.82 22.46
C ALA A 257 -1.19 7.85 22.52
N SER A 258 -1.04 6.65 21.95
CA SER A 258 -2.13 5.69 21.75
C SER A 258 -1.60 4.27 21.55
N PRO A 259 -2.42 3.24 21.83
CA PRO A 259 -2.05 1.86 21.57
C PRO A 259 -1.81 1.62 20.06
N PRO A 260 -1.22 0.49 19.66
CA PRO A 260 -0.96 0.19 18.26
C PRO A 260 -2.21 0.21 17.37
N ALA A 261 -2.06 0.64 16.12
CA ALA A 261 -3.13 0.55 15.13
C ALA A 261 -3.57 -0.92 14.88
N PHE A 262 -4.79 -1.07 14.37
CA PHE A 262 -5.44 -2.33 14.06
C PHE A 262 -6.19 -2.22 12.72
N THR A 263 -6.84 -3.31 12.28
CA THR A 263 -7.69 -3.26 11.08
C THR A 263 -9.17 -3.40 11.42
N TRP A 264 -10.00 -2.69 10.66
CA TRP A 264 -11.45 -2.70 10.74
C TRP A 264 -12.05 -3.61 9.67
N ILE A 265 -13.20 -4.21 9.98
CA ILE A 265 -14.08 -4.83 9.00
C ILE A 265 -15.33 -3.98 8.88
N TYR A 266 -15.58 -3.45 7.69
CA TYR A 266 -16.78 -2.69 7.36
C TYR A 266 -17.75 -3.53 6.52
N ASP A 267 -19.03 -3.43 6.83
CA ASP A 267 -20.10 -3.79 5.92
C ASP A 267 -20.39 -2.61 4.99
N ILE A 268 -20.27 -2.83 3.69
CA ILE A 268 -20.53 -1.88 2.62
C ILE A 268 -21.64 -2.37 1.68
N THR A 269 -22.52 -3.25 2.16
CA THR A 269 -23.70 -3.70 1.39
C THR A 269 -24.58 -2.51 0.99
N ASP A 270 -24.75 -1.57 1.91
CA ASP A 270 -25.23 -0.22 1.59
C ASP A 270 -24.02 0.72 1.57
N GLU A 271 -23.50 1.00 0.37
CA GLU A 271 -22.33 1.84 0.17
C GLU A 271 -22.55 3.29 0.60
N THR A 272 -23.79 3.74 0.78
CA THR A 272 -24.11 5.08 1.29
C THR A 272 -23.93 5.19 2.81
N ASN A 273 -23.84 4.05 3.51
CA ASN A 273 -23.69 3.98 4.95
C ASN A 273 -22.72 2.85 5.37
N PRO A 274 -21.42 2.97 5.09
CA PRO A 274 -20.42 2.00 5.56
C PRO A 274 -20.45 1.88 7.08
N LEU A 275 -20.60 0.66 7.60
CA LEU A 275 -20.68 0.42 9.04
C LEU A 275 -19.56 -0.51 9.50
N PRO A 276 -18.74 -0.13 10.50
CA PRO A 276 -17.79 -1.06 11.09
C PRO A 276 -18.55 -2.13 11.88
N ILE A 277 -18.29 -3.41 11.57
CA ILE A 277 -18.97 -4.56 12.20
C ILE A 277 -18.04 -5.37 13.09
N SER A 278 -16.72 -5.29 12.89
CA SER A 278 -15.72 -5.85 13.79
C SER A 278 -14.35 -5.23 13.55
N THR A 279 -13.37 -5.64 14.35
CA THR A 279 -11.95 -5.30 14.19
C THR A 279 -11.10 -6.56 14.34
N PHE A 280 -9.83 -6.48 13.94
CA PHE A 280 -8.82 -7.49 14.25
C PHE A 280 -7.56 -6.80 14.77
N GLN A 281 -7.04 -7.31 15.89
CA GLN A 281 -5.76 -6.94 16.49
C GLN A 281 -4.98 -8.20 16.82
N VAL A 282 -3.65 -8.15 16.70
CA VAL A 282 -2.77 -9.27 17.08
C VAL A 282 -2.98 -9.60 18.57
N PRO A 283 -3.25 -10.86 18.94
CA PRO A 283 -3.52 -11.24 20.32
C PRO A 283 -2.38 -10.81 21.27
N GLY A 284 -2.74 -10.16 22.37
CA GLY A 284 -1.80 -9.68 23.39
C GLY A 284 -1.01 -8.42 23.02
N LEU A 285 -1.21 -7.85 21.83
CA LEU A 285 -0.53 -6.62 21.43
C LEU A 285 -1.03 -5.39 22.18
N ASP A 286 -2.34 -5.33 22.46
CA ASP A 286 -2.99 -4.24 23.18
C ASP A 286 -3.76 -4.80 24.40
N PRO A 287 -3.06 -5.18 25.49
CA PRO A 287 -3.68 -5.84 26.63
C PRO A 287 -4.43 -4.86 27.55
N ASP A 288 -4.03 -3.60 27.59
CA ASP A 288 -4.48 -2.61 28.57
C ASP A 288 -4.75 -1.20 27.98
N GLY A 289 -4.54 -1.00 26.67
CA GLY A 289 -4.75 0.30 26.02
C GLY A 289 -3.55 1.26 26.12
N GLU A 290 -2.40 0.81 26.66
CA GLU A 290 -1.27 1.70 26.88
C GLU A 290 -0.59 2.16 25.57
N PRO A 291 -0.10 3.42 25.50
CA PRO A 291 0.62 3.91 24.34
C PRO A 291 1.87 3.11 24.01
N GLN A 292 2.03 2.78 22.73
CA GLN A 292 3.20 2.06 22.23
C GLN A 292 3.89 2.84 21.09
N PRO A 293 5.20 2.61 20.87
CA PRO A 293 5.94 3.26 19.79
C PRO A 293 5.29 3.05 18.42
N PRO A 294 5.48 3.96 17.45
CA PRO A 294 5.08 3.73 16.07
C PRO A 294 5.70 2.45 15.48
N MET A 295 5.14 2.00 14.37
CA MET A 295 5.53 0.79 13.65
C MET A 295 5.51 -0.47 14.54
N THR A 296 4.56 -0.53 15.46
CA THR A 296 4.30 -1.70 16.32
C THR A 296 3.08 -2.47 15.84
N GLY A 297 2.08 -1.77 15.31
CA GLY A 297 0.77 -2.30 14.92
C GLY A 297 0.57 -2.50 13.41
N CYS A 298 -0.69 -2.40 13.00
CA CYS A 298 -1.15 -2.71 11.65
C CYS A 298 -0.52 -1.78 10.59
N HIS A 299 -0.45 -2.28 9.35
CA HIS A 299 -0.02 -1.48 8.22
C HIS A 299 -0.75 -1.84 6.93
N GLN A 300 -0.41 -2.97 6.32
CA GLN A 300 -0.77 -3.21 4.92
C GLN A 300 -1.30 -4.64 4.69
N PRO A 301 -2.59 -4.79 4.29
CA PRO A 301 -3.05 -6.05 3.73
C PRO A 301 -2.44 -6.28 2.36
N SER A 302 -2.30 -7.54 1.99
CA SER A 302 -2.04 -7.90 0.60
C SER A 302 -3.27 -7.57 -0.23
N GLU A 303 -3.04 -6.84 -1.31
CA GLU A 303 -4.07 -6.53 -2.30
C GLU A 303 -4.26 -7.69 -3.30
N ARG A 304 -3.42 -8.73 -3.20
CA ARG A 304 -3.54 -9.98 -3.94
C ARG A 304 -3.74 -11.13 -2.97
N PHE A 305 -4.93 -11.69 -2.98
CA PHE A 305 -5.29 -12.87 -2.20
C PHE A 305 -6.36 -13.68 -2.91
N LYS A 306 -6.56 -14.92 -2.46
CA LYS A 306 -7.64 -15.81 -2.94
C LYS A 306 -8.42 -16.29 -1.74
N GLY A 307 -9.74 -16.45 -1.89
CA GLY A 307 -10.60 -16.86 -0.78
C GLY A 307 -10.70 -15.80 0.31
N THR A 308 -10.71 -16.22 1.57
CA THR A 308 -11.03 -15.36 2.73
C THR A 308 -9.85 -15.08 3.63
N ILE A 309 -8.67 -15.62 3.33
CA ILE A 309 -7.48 -15.42 4.15
C ILE A 309 -6.63 -14.32 3.52
N ILE A 310 -6.42 -13.25 4.27
CA ILE A 310 -5.67 -12.07 3.83
C ILE A 310 -4.31 -12.08 4.53
N PRO A 311 -3.20 -12.15 3.79
CA PRO A 311 -1.89 -11.84 4.32
C PRO A 311 -1.78 -10.36 4.66
N PHE A 312 -1.21 -10.04 5.82
CA PHE A 312 -1.01 -8.68 6.31
C PHE A 312 0.44 -8.48 6.74
N ALA A 313 1.05 -7.39 6.31
CA ALA A 313 2.23 -6.86 6.95
C ALA A 313 1.82 -6.03 8.17
N TRP A 314 2.37 -6.36 9.32
CA TRP A 314 2.00 -5.79 10.63
C TRP A 314 3.24 -5.25 11.36
N PHE A 315 4.07 -4.46 10.66
CA PHE A 315 5.34 -3.92 11.15
C PHE A 315 6.13 -4.87 12.08
N ALA A 316 6.28 -4.53 13.37
CA ALA A 316 7.02 -5.31 14.36
C ALA A 316 6.38 -6.67 14.70
N GLN A 317 5.16 -6.92 14.23
CA GLN A 317 4.46 -8.20 14.37
C GLN A 317 4.60 -9.08 13.12
N GLY A 318 5.39 -8.69 12.12
CA GLY A 318 5.66 -9.55 10.95
C GLY A 318 4.47 -9.75 10.02
N LEU A 319 4.39 -10.94 9.43
CA LEU A 319 3.27 -11.42 8.62
C LEU A 319 2.16 -11.97 9.51
N ARG A 320 0.92 -11.58 9.23
CA ARG A 320 -0.30 -12.12 9.82
C ARG A 320 -1.21 -12.67 8.72
N LEU A 321 -1.66 -13.91 8.83
CA LEU A 321 -2.66 -14.50 7.93
C LEU A 321 -4.00 -14.44 8.64
N VAL A 322 -4.90 -13.57 8.18
CA VAL A 322 -6.18 -13.30 8.84
C VAL A 322 -7.32 -13.85 7.99
N ASP A 323 -8.04 -14.85 8.49
CA ASP A 323 -9.27 -15.35 7.89
C ASP A 323 -10.45 -14.44 8.25
N ILE A 324 -11.11 -13.91 7.24
CA ILE A 324 -12.28 -13.04 7.35
C ILE A 324 -13.58 -13.72 6.90
N ALA A 325 -13.60 -15.05 6.67
CA ALA A 325 -14.79 -15.78 6.23
C ALA A 325 -16.03 -15.50 7.09
N ASP A 326 -15.82 -15.32 8.39
CA ASP A 326 -16.77 -14.68 9.30
C ASP A 326 -16.37 -13.22 9.54
N PRO A 327 -16.98 -12.25 8.85
CA PRO A 327 -16.58 -10.85 8.95
C PRO A 327 -16.97 -10.21 10.29
N PHE A 328 -17.66 -10.93 11.19
CA PHE A 328 -17.93 -10.48 12.55
C PHE A 328 -16.86 -10.93 13.55
N VAL A 329 -16.08 -11.95 13.21
CA VAL A 329 -15.06 -12.53 14.07
C VAL A 329 -13.85 -12.97 13.23
N PRO A 330 -13.07 -12.01 12.68
CA PRO A 330 -11.83 -12.33 11.98
C PRO A 330 -10.87 -13.08 12.89
N LYS A 331 -10.10 -14.02 12.34
CA LYS A 331 -9.19 -14.87 13.11
C LYS A 331 -7.83 -14.98 12.47
N GLU A 332 -6.80 -14.96 13.30
CA GLU A 332 -5.46 -15.35 12.85
C GLU A 332 -5.42 -16.86 12.60
N VAL A 333 -4.96 -17.24 11.42
CA VAL A 333 -4.80 -18.65 10.99
C VAL A 333 -3.37 -19.00 10.61
N GLY A 334 -2.46 -18.04 10.70
CA GLY A 334 -1.02 -18.22 10.54
C GLY A 334 -0.27 -16.93 10.81
N HIS A 335 1.00 -17.03 11.16
CA HIS A 335 1.89 -15.87 11.23
C HIS A 335 3.33 -16.26 10.93
N PHE A 336 4.14 -15.28 10.56
CA PHE A 336 5.58 -15.38 10.50
C PHE A 336 6.19 -14.08 11.03
N VAL A 337 6.91 -14.15 12.15
CA VAL A 337 7.59 -13.00 12.75
C VAL A 337 9.08 -13.10 12.43
N PRO A 338 9.60 -12.24 11.53
CA PRO A 338 11.01 -12.25 11.19
C PRO A 338 11.86 -11.74 12.36
N ASP A 339 13.14 -12.13 12.34
CA ASP A 339 14.16 -11.56 13.22
C ASP A 339 14.31 -10.06 12.90
N ALA A 340 14.69 -9.26 13.90
CA ALA A 340 15.04 -7.87 13.64
C ALA A 340 16.27 -7.81 12.71
N PRO A 341 16.23 -7.02 11.62
CA PRO A 341 17.38 -6.84 10.76
C PRO A 341 18.60 -6.29 11.50
N ASP A 342 19.80 -6.57 11.01
CA ASP A 342 21.05 -6.02 11.56
C ASP A 342 20.96 -4.48 11.72
N GLY A 343 21.19 -4.00 12.94
CA GLY A 343 21.15 -2.56 13.25
C GLY A 343 19.75 -2.00 13.54
N ALA A 344 18.70 -2.84 13.52
CA ALA A 344 17.36 -2.49 13.97
C ALA A 344 17.03 -3.18 15.30
N GLU A 345 16.25 -2.49 16.15
CA GLU A 345 15.77 -3.06 17.40
C GLU A 345 14.63 -4.06 17.20
N ARG A 346 13.86 -3.89 16.12
CA ARG A 346 12.66 -4.67 15.80
C ARG A 346 12.55 -4.84 14.28
N SER A 347 11.85 -5.88 13.86
CA SER A 347 11.38 -5.98 12.48
C SER A 347 10.40 -4.85 12.16
N SER A 348 10.26 -4.57 10.88
CA SER A 348 9.38 -3.55 10.34
C SER A 348 8.82 -4.04 9.01
N SER A 349 8.04 -5.12 9.05
CA SER A 349 7.37 -5.65 7.85
C SER A 349 6.43 -4.59 7.26
N ASN A 350 6.69 -4.20 6.02
CA ASN A 350 6.07 -3.04 5.38
C ASN A 350 4.99 -3.40 4.38
N ASP A 351 5.17 -4.44 3.59
CA ASP A 351 4.23 -4.82 2.55
C ASP A 351 4.28 -6.31 2.30
N VAL A 352 3.22 -6.84 1.71
CA VAL A 352 3.08 -8.26 1.45
C VAL A 352 2.34 -8.50 0.13
N THR A 353 2.87 -9.42 -0.67
CA THR A 353 2.21 -9.91 -1.89
C THR A 353 2.23 -11.43 -1.95
N VAL A 354 1.38 -12.00 -2.82
CA VAL A 354 1.28 -13.44 -3.05
C VAL A 354 1.33 -13.70 -4.56
N ASP A 355 2.04 -14.75 -4.95
CA ASP A 355 2.05 -15.21 -6.34
C ASP A 355 0.99 -16.28 -6.63
N ASP A 356 0.91 -16.75 -7.87
CA ASP A 356 -0.08 -17.77 -8.25
C ASP A 356 0.19 -19.17 -7.69
N ARG A 357 1.38 -19.40 -7.12
CA ARG A 357 1.75 -20.65 -6.42
C ARG A 357 1.31 -20.62 -4.95
N GLY A 358 0.78 -19.49 -4.45
CA GLY A 358 0.44 -19.30 -3.05
C GLY A 358 1.64 -18.95 -2.17
N ILE A 359 2.77 -18.57 -2.77
CA ILE A 359 3.97 -18.17 -2.03
C ILE A 359 3.84 -16.71 -1.61
N VAL A 360 4.11 -16.44 -0.34
CA VAL A 360 4.02 -15.11 0.26
C VAL A 360 5.40 -14.44 0.25
N TYR A 361 5.42 -13.16 -0.12
CA TYR A 361 6.61 -12.31 -0.14
C TYR A 361 6.41 -11.17 0.85
N LEU A 362 7.18 -11.15 1.94
CA LEU A 362 7.07 -10.16 3.00
C LEU A 362 8.31 -9.28 2.99
N ILE A 363 8.16 -7.98 2.71
CA ILE A 363 9.27 -7.04 2.73
C ILE A 363 9.39 -6.34 4.08
N ASP A 364 10.62 -6.21 4.57
CA ASP A 364 10.95 -5.37 5.71
C ASP A 364 11.39 -3.97 5.24
N ARG A 365 11.03 -2.91 5.97
CA ARG A 365 11.44 -1.52 5.65
C ARG A 365 12.94 -1.32 5.66
N VAL A 366 13.64 -2.05 6.52
CA VAL A 366 15.07 -1.88 6.81
C VAL A 366 15.89 -2.82 5.95
N ARG A 367 15.51 -4.11 5.85
CA ARG A 367 16.30 -5.07 5.07
C ARG A 367 15.55 -6.32 4.64
N GLY A 368 15.65 -6.61 3.35
CA GLY A 368 15.33 -7.91 2.76
C GLY A 368 13.85 -8.18 2.49
N VAL A 369 13.63 -9.29 1.79
CA VAL A 369 12.31 -9.88 1.53
C VAL A 369 12.35 -11.34 1.93
N ASP A 370 11.45 -11.74 2.82
CA ASP A 370 11.26 -13.14 3.18
C ASP A 370 10.28 -13.82 2.22
N ILE A 371 10.66 -15.01 1.75
CA ILE A 371 9.84 -15.85 0.86
C ILE A 371 9.29 -17.01 1.68
N ILE A 372 7.97 -17.08 1.80
CA ILE A 372 7.28 -17.87 2.82
C ILE A 372 6.25 -18.78 2.14
N GLU A 373 6.32 -20.08 2.42
CA GLU A 373 5.26 -21.04 2.13
C GLU A 373 4.26 -21.07 3.29
N THR A 374 2.99 -21.35 3.00
CA THR A 374 1.95 -21.52 4.00
C THR A 374 1.01 -22.66 3.62
N SER A 375 0.42 -23.30 4.63
CA SER A 375 -0.52 -24.41 4.45
C SER A 375 -1.99 -23.98 4.40
N VAL A 376 -2.28 -22.67 4.44
CA VAL A 376 -3.65 -22.15 4.56
C VAL A 376 -4.08 -21.23 3.41
N LEU A 377 -3.20 -20.89 2.46
CA LEU A 377 -3.55 -20.10 1.26
C LEU A 377 -3.85 -20.97 0.04
#